data_AF-A0A1F5CSB0-F1
#
_entry.id   AF-A0A1F5CSB0-F1
#
_cell.length_a   1.000
_cell.length_b   1.000
_cell.length_c   1.000
_cell.angle_alpha   90.00
_cell.angle_beta   90.00
_cell.angle_gamma   90.00
#
_symmetry.space_group_name_H-M   'P 1'
#
loop_
_entity.id
_entity.type
_entity.pdbx_description
1 polymer ?
#
loop_
_entity_poly.entity_id
_entity_poly.type
_entity_poly.pdbx_seq_one_letter_code
_entity_poly.pdbx_strand_id
1 'polypeptide(L)'
;MEGKQIENCYQSGSFPYKMLVDFSKTRPHRALGLKNLFQLRDIAFDEWLKGQEKRWTCPSCGKRLLWYAKKCLTYGAKLTTATQEAQS
;
A
#
# COMPACT_ATOMS: atom_id res chain seq x y z
N MET A 1 4.54 -28.92 -13.90
CA MET A 1 5.03 -27.62 -13.39
C MET A 1 4.84 -27.64 -11.89
N GLU A 2 5.90 -27.90 -11.12
CA GLU A 2 5.85 -27.73 -9.66
C GLU A 2 5.89 -26.22 -9.37
N GLY A 3 4.72 -25.64 -9.11
CA GLY A 3 4.64 -24.26 -8.66
C GLY A 3 5.25 -24.16 -7.27
N LYS A 4 6.29 -23.32 -7.10
CA LYS A 4 6.74 -22.94 -5.76
C LYS A 4 5.53 -22.34 -5.02
N GLN A 5 5.22 -22.86 -3.84
CA GLN A 5 4.16 -22.32 -2.98
C GLN A 5 4.67 -21.02 -2.37
N ILE A 6 4.53 -19.91 -3.11
CA ILE A 6 4.82 -18.56 -2.62
C ILE A 6 3.50 -17.89 -2.26
N GLU A 7 3.47 -17.26 -1.09
CA GLU A 7 2.31 -16.51 -0.58
C GLU A 7 2.30 -15.07 -1.09
N ASN A 8 3.50 -14.51 -1.32
CA ASN A 8 3.67 -13.13 -1.75
C ASN A 8 4.71 -13.01 -2.87
N CYS A 9 4.47 -12.05 -3.77
CA CYS A 9 5.34 -11.78 -4.92
C CYS A 9 6.82 -11.56 -4.54
N TYR A 10 7.08 -10.96 -3.36
CA TYR A 10 8.45 -10.66 -2.90
C TYR A 10 9.27 -11.91 -2.56
N GLN A 11 8.62 -13.07 -2.36
CA GLN A 11 9.28 -14.35 -2.04
C GLN A 11 9.87 -15.03 -3.29
N SER A 12 9.56 -14.52 -4.48
CA SER A 12 10.13 -15.01 -5.72
C SER A 12 11.54 -14.46 -5.95
N GLY A 13 12.47 -15.31 -6.38
CA GLY A 13 13.83 -14.89 -6.76
C GLY A 13 13.90 -13.95 -7.97
N SER A 14 12.81 -13.78 -8.72
CA SER A 14 12.69 -12.83 -9.83
C SER A 14 12.00 -11.52 -9.45
N PHE A 15 11.72 -11.30 -8.17
CA PHE A 15 11.16 -10.05 -7.69
C PHE A 15 12.22 -8.93 -7.62
N PRO A 16 11.89 -7.68 -8.05
CA PRO A 16 10.63 -7.25 -8.61
C PRO A 16 10.51 -7.54 -10.11
N TYR A 17 9.34 -8.03 -10.54
CA TYR A 17 9.06 -8.30 -11.95
C TYR A 17 8.99 -7.01 -12.77
N LYS A 18 9.56 -7.01 -13.98
CA LYS A 18 9.48 -5.86 -14.90
C LYS A 18 8.05 -5.37 -15.11
N MET A 19 7.10 -6.29 -15.35
CA MET A 19 5.68 -5.96 -15.53
C MET A 19 5.09 -5.23 -14.32
N LEU A 20 5.44 -5.66 -13.10
CA LEU A 20 4.97 -5.03 -11.87
C LEU A 20 5.55 -3.61 -11.71
N VAL A 21 6.84 -3.44 -12.01
CA VAL A 21 7.53 -2.15 -12.01
C VAL A 21 6.97 -1.21 -13.07
N ASP A 22 6.67 -1.71 -14.27
CA ASP A 22 6.06 -0.91 -15.33
C ASP A 22 4.64 -0.49 -14.94
N PHE A 23 3.83 -1.42 -14.39
CA PHE A 23 2.49 -1.13 -13.90
C PHE A 23 2.49 -0.05 -12.81
N SER A 24 3.44 -0.10 -11.88
CA SER A 24 3.53 0.87 -10.78
C SER A 24 3.78 2.31 -11.28
N LYS A 25 4.37 2.47 -12.46
CA LYS A 25 4.67 3.78 -13.08
C LYS A 25 3.48 4.39 -13.84
N THR A 26 2.44 3.60 -14.14
CA THR A 26 1.32 4.06 -14.99
C THR A 26 0.42 5.11 -14.33
N ARG A 27 0.37 5.17 -12.98
CA ARG A 27 -0.30 6.22 -12.21
C ARG A 27 0.41 6.40 -10.86
N PRO A 28 0.47 7.61 -10.28
CA PRO A 28 1.23 7.83 -9.04
C PRO A 28 0.84 6.87 -7.90
N HIS A 29 -0.45 6.76 -7.57
CA HIS A 29 -0.92 5.89 -6.48
C HIS A 29 -0.59 4.40 -6.68
N ARG A 30 -0.30 3.95 -7.92
CA ARG A 30 0.08 2.54 -8.19
C ARG A 30 1.49 2.22 -7.68
N ALA A 31 2.33 3.22 -7.47
CA ALA A 31 3.63 3.05 -6.82
C ALA A 31 3.49 2.50 -5.39
N LEU A 32 2.38 2.79 -4.69
CA LEU A 32 2.14 2.28 -3.34
C LEU A 32 2.05 0.75 -3.28
N GLY A 33 1.48 0.11 -4.30
CA GLY A 33 1.41 -1.36 -4.33
C GLY A 33 2.80 -2.00 -4.35
N LEU A 34 3.71 -1.46 -5.15
CA LEU A 34 5.11 -1.92 -5.20
C LEU A 34 5.86 -1.58 -3.91
N LYS A 35 5.65 -0.37 -3.35
CA LYS A 35 6.23 0.05 -2.06
C LYS A 35 5.79 -0.90 -0.92
N ASN A 36 4.51 -1.28 -0.89
CA ASN A 36 3.97 -2.22 0.08
C ASN A 36 4.62 -3.61 -0.03
N LEU A 37 4.87 -4.10 -1.24
CA LEU A 37 5.56 -5.38 -1.45
C LEU A 37 7.02 -5.34 -0.98
N PHE A 38 7.72 -4.21 -1.15
CA PHE A 38 9.04 -4.02 -0.57
C PHE A 38 9.00 -3.95 0.96
N GLN A 39 8.01 -3.27 1.55
CA GLN A 39 7.85 -3.25 3.01
C GLN A 39 7.56 -4.65 3.56
N LEU A 40 6.65 -5.40 2.95
CA LEU A 40 6.30 -6.77 3.35
C LEU A 40 7.46 -7.77 3.24
N ARG A 41 8.50 -7.44 2.47
CA ARG A 41 9.77 -8.20 2.45
C ARG A 41 10.61 -7.93 3.70
N ASP A 42 10.56 -6.70 4.22
CA ASP A 42 11.48 -6.18 5.22
C ASP A 42 10.90 -6.23 6.66
N ILE A 43 9.57 -6.27 6.81
CA ILE A 43 8.87 -6.35 8.11
C ILE A 43 7.84 -7.47 8.16
N ALA A 44 7.44 -7.87 9.36
CA ALA A 44 6.39 -8.88 9.56
C ALA A 44 5.04 -8.39 9.02
N PHE A 45 4.24 -9.31 8.47
CA PHE A 45 2.92 -9.01 7.91
C PHE A 45 2.01 -8.27 8.91
N ASP A 46 1.98 -8.72 10.17
CA ASP A 46 1.17 -8.09 11.23
C ASP A 46 1.64 -6.67 11.58
N GLU A 47 2.95 -6.42 11.50
CA GLU A 47 3.49 -5.08 11.71
C GLU A 47 3.08 -4.14 10.58
N TRP A 48 3.20 -4.62 9.34
CA TRP A 48 2.73 -3.89 8.16
C TRP A 48 1.22 -3.60 8.24
N LEU A 49 0.42 -4.58 8.67
CA LEU A 49 -1.02 -4.45 8.80
C LEU A 49 -1.43 -3.40 9.84
N LYS A 50 -0.75 -3.34 10.99
CA LYS A 50 -0.94 -2.26 11.98
C LYS A 50 -0.65 -0.88 11.39
N GLY A 51 0.40 -0.79 10.58
CA GLY A 51 0.72 0.43 9.83
C GLY A 51 -0.40 0.86 8.88
N GLN A 52 -0.96 -0.10 8.12
CA GLN A 52 -2.09 0.15 7.23
C GLN A 52 -3.35 0.56 8.00
N GLU A 53 -3.66 -0.10 9.12
CA GLU A 53 -4.81 0.27 9.96
C GLU A 53 -4.72 1.72 10.44
N LYS A 54 -3.54 2.13 10.93
CA LYS A 54 -3.29 3.52 11.32
C LYS A 54 -3.44 4.48 10.13
N ARG A 55 -2.87 4.13 8.99
CA ARG A 55 -2.91 4.94 7.75
C ARG A 55 -4.33 5.14 7.21
N TRP A 56 -5.18 4.12 7.32
CA TRP A 56 -6.54 4.11 6.81
C TRP A 56 -7.59 4.42 7.87
N THR A 57 -7.18 5.00 8.99
CA THR A 57 -8.07 5.44 10.06
C THR A 57 -7.94 6.95 10.26
N CYS A 58 -9.07 7.64 10.33
CA CYS A 58 -9.07 9.08 10.60
C CYS A 58 -8.56 9.35 12.02
N PRO A 59 -7.49 10.15 12.22
CA PRO A 59 -6.96 10.41 13.55
C PRO A 59 -7.92 11.22 14.43
N SER A 60 -8.85 11.97 13.83
CA SER A 60 -9.80 12.82 14.56
C SER A 60 -11.06 12.09 15.01
N CYS A 61 -11.54 11.08 14.27
CA CYS A 61 -12.82 10.42 14.55
C CYS A 61 -12.77 8.90 14.59
N GLY A 62 -11.60 8.28 14.34
CA GLY A 62 -11.42 6.83 14.41
C GLY A 62 -12.11 6.02 13.29
N LYS A 63 -12.80 6.67 12.36
CA LYS A 63 -13.48 5.97 11.25
C LYS A 63 -12.51 5.60 10.13
N ARG A 64 -12.81 4.48 9.45
CA ARG A 64 -12.08 4.02 8.27
C ARG A 64 -12.18 5.03 7.12
N LEU A 65 -11.08 5.19 6.41
CA LEU A 65 -10.91 6.08 5.27
C LEU A 65 -11.05 5.29 3.97
N LEU A 66 -11.68 5.90 2.97
CA LEU A 66 -11.72 5.34 1.61
C LEU A 66 -10.39 5.61 0.90
N TRP A 67 -9.99 4.70 0.01
CA TRP A 67 -8.73 4.77 -0.73
C TRP A 67 -8.50 6.12 -1.45
N TYR A 68 -9.55 6.68 -2.05
CA TYR A 68 -9.51 7.96 -2.78
C TYR A 68 -10.02 9.16 -1.97
N ALA A 69 -10.24 9.01 -0.66
CA ALA A 69 -10.72 10.11 0.17
C ALA A 69 -9.70 11.23 0.27
N LYS A 70 -10.09 12.45 -0.14
CA LYS A 70 -9.33 13.69 0.07
C LYS A 70 -9.59 14.32 1.44
N LYS A 71 -10.73 13.98 2.03
CA LYS A 71 -11.18 14.45 3.34
C LYS A 71 -11.95 13.35 4.07
N CYS A 72 -11.96 13.40 5.40
CA CYS A 72 -12.79 12.51 6.20
C CYS A 72 -14.28 12.82 5.94
N LEU A 73 -15.08 11.80 5.63
CA LEU A 73 -16.52 11.99 5.36
C LEU A 73 -17.33 12.37 6.61
N THR A 74 -16.82 12.07 7.80
CA THR A 74 -17.49 12.40 9.06
C THR A 74 -16.98 13.70 9.67
N TYR A 75 -15.66 13.87 9.76
CA TYR A 75 -15.07 15.03 10.45
C TYR A 75 -14.66 16.17 9.50
N GLY A 76 -14.50 15.89 8.20
CA GLY A 76 -14.09 16.90 7.22
C GLY A 76 -12.59 17.22 7.17
N ALA A 77 -11.77 16.66 8.08
CA ALA A 77 -10.31 16.83 8.07
C ALA A 77 -9.72 16.44 6.71
N LYS A 78 -8.77 17.25 6.21
CA LYS A 78 -7.98 16.93 5.01
C LYS A 78 -7.12 15.71 5.28
N LEU A 79 -7.03 14.83 4.29
CA LEU A 79 -6.28 13.58 4.36
C LEU A 79 -5.21 13.55 3.28
N THR A 80 -4.08 12.91 3.57
CA THR A 80 -3.11 12.54 2.55
C THR A 80 -3.73 11.49 1.64
N THR A 81 -3.84 11.80 0.35
CA THR A 81 -4.34 10.85 -0.65
C THR A 81 -3.27 9.84 -1.03
N ALA A 82 -3.69 8.68 -1.57
CA ALA A 82 -2.77 7.68 -2.11
C ALA A 82 -1.83 8.24 -3.20
N THR A 83 -2.29 9.22 -3.99
CA THR A 83 -1.45 9.91 -4.98
C THR A 83 -0.36 10.75 -4.32
N GLN A 84 -0.69 11.52 -3.27
CA GLN A 84 0.28 12.36 -2.56
C GLN A 84 1.30 11.52 -1.79
N GLU A 85 0.86 10.43 -1.16
CA GLU A 85 1.72 9.49 -0.46
C GLU A 85 2.70 8.77 -1.38
N ALA A 86 2.31 8.51 -2.62
CA ALA A 86 3.20 7.89 -3.60
C ALA A 86 4.37 8.79 -4.03
N GLN A 87 4.27 10.10 -3.76
CA GLN A 87 5.25 11.11 -4.15
C GLN A 87 6.17 11.53 -2.98
N SER A 88 5.93 10.99 -1.78
CA SER A 88 6.72 11.19 -0.56
C SER A 88 7.65 10.01 -0.28
#